data_AF-A0A6M1SBW0-F1
#
_entry.id   AF-A0A6M1SBW0-F1
#
_cell.length_a   1.000
_cell.length_b   1.000
_cell.length_c   1.000
_cell.angle_alpha   90.00
_cell.angle_beta   90.00
_cell.angle_gamma   90.00
#
_symmetry.space_group_name_H-M   'P 1'
#
loop_
_entity.id
_entity.type
_entity.pdbx_description
1 polymer ?
#
loop_
_entity_poly.entity_id
_entity_poly.type
_entity_poly.pdbx_seq_one_letter_code
_entity_poly.pdbx_strand_id
1 'polypeptide(L)'
;MPHAAVKRFHRLPLDEQSRIIEMAWEDRTPFEAIASLFGLGEPEVIAIMRYQLKPNSFRLWRQRVSGRTTKHAALRAPEVLRGYCPTQYKR
;
A
#
# COMPACT_ATOMS: atom_id res chain seq x y z
N MET A 1 -23.18 -3.88 2.68
CA MET A 1 -22.70 -5.08 3.40
C MET A 1 -21.27 -4.85 3.84
N PRO A 2 -20.89 -5.03 5.12
CA PRO A 2 -19.50 -4.93 5.50
C PRO A 2 -18.72 -6.02 4.74
N HIS A 3 -17.74 -5.56 3.95
CA HIS A 3 -16.89 -6.42 3.14
C HIS A 3 -16.26 -7.49 4.04
N ALA A 4 -16.22 -8.75 3.61
CA ALA A 4 -15.67 -9.85 4.42
C ALA A 4 -14.25 -9.53 4.94
N ALA A 5 -13.47 -8.80 4.14
CA ALA A 5 -12.16 -8.24 4.48
C ALA A 5 -12.17 -7.36 5.75
N VAL A 6 -13.15 -6.46 5.93
CA VAL A 6 -13.24 -5.58 7.11
C VAL A 6 -13.54 -6.40 8.37
N LYS A 7 -14.40 -7.42 8.26
CA LYS A 7 -14.66 -8.34 9.38
C LYS A 7 -13.43 -9.17 9.74
N ARG A 8 -12.58 -9.52 8.77
CA ARG A 8 -11.31 -10.23 9.01
C ARG A 8 -10.30 -9.30 9.67
N PHE A 9 -10.20 -8.07 9.19
CA PHE A 9 -9.31 -7.03 9.76
C PHE A 9 -9.58 -6.79 11.25
N HIS A 10 -10.84 -6.63 11.67
CA HIS A 10 -11.17 -6.40 13.08
C HIS A 10 -10.92 -7.62 13.99
N ARG A 11 -10.69 -8.80 13.42
CA ARG A 11 -10.32 -10.00 14.19
C ARG A 11 -8.81 -10.14 14.40
N LEU A 12 -8.00 -9.30 13.74
CA LEU A 12 -6.55 -9.29 13.93
C LEU A 12 -6.19 -8.58 15.25
N PRO A 13 -5.03 -8.89 15.84
CA PRO A 13 -4.46 -8.10 16.94
C PRO A 13 -4.38 -6.60 16.59
N LEU A 14 -4.44 -5.73 17.61
CA LEU A 14 -4.44 -4.28 17.41
C LEU A 14 -3.13 -3.78 16.80
N ASP A 15 -2.01 -4.42 17.12
CA ASP A 15 -0.70 -4.16 16.52
C ASP A 15 -0.68 -4.49 15.03
N GLU A 16 -1.22 -5.64 14.62
CA GLU A 16 -1.35 -6.00 13.20
C GLU A 16 -2.29 -5.04 12.45
N GLN A 17 -3.43 -4.69 13.05
CA GLN A 17 -4.36 -3.71 12.48
C GLN A 17 -3.66 -2.38 12.23
N SER A 18 -2.89 -1.90 13.20
CA SER A 18 -2.13 -0.65 13.09
C SER A 18 -1.04 -0.75 12.02
N ARG A 19 -0.34 -1.89 11.97
CA ARG A 19 0.72 -2.15 10.99
C ARG A 19 0.18 -2.19 9.56
N ILE A 20 -0.98 -2.81 9.35
CA ILE A 20 -1.64 -2.84 8.04
C ILE A 20 -2.01 -1.42 7.59
N ILE A 21 -2.56 -0.59 8.48
CA ILE A 21 -2.91 0.80 8.17
C ILE A 21 -1.64 1.61 7.84
N GLU A 22 -0.59 1.46 8.63
CA GLU A 22 0.71 2.11 8.41
C GLU A 22 1.29 1.74 7.04
N MET A 23 1.37 0.44 6.75
CA MET A 23 1.86 -0.09 5.47
C MET A 23 1.00 0.37 4.29
N ALA A 24 -0.33 0.43 4.45
CA ALA A 24 -1.24 0.89 3.41
C ALA A 24 -1.13 2.41 3.18
N TRP A 25 -0.75 3.19 4.20
CA TRP A 25 -0.57 4.64 4.09
C TRP A 25 0.76 5.04 3.42
N GLU A 26 1.79 4.19 3.51
CA GLU A 26 3.09 4.44 2.89
C GLU A 26 3.06 4.18 1.37
N ASP A 27 3.24 5.25 0.58
CA ASP A 27 3.19 5.20 -0.89
C ASP A 27 4.24 4.25 -1.53
N ARG A 28 5.29 3.88 -0.77
CA ARG A 28 6.37 2.98 -1.21
C ARG A 28 6.10 1.50 -0.95
N THR A 29 5.12 1.17 -0.10
CA THR A 29 4.87 -0.22 0.28
C THR A 29 3.99 -0.92 -0.78
N PRO A 30 4.47 -2.03 -1.38
CA PRO A 30 3.66 -2.79 -2.33
C PRO A 30 2.52 -3.52 -1.63
N PHE A 31 1.35 -3.61 -2.31
CA PHE A 31 0.24 -4.41 -1.81
C PHE A 31 0.64 -5.89 -1.71
N GLU A 32 1.60 -6.34 -2.53
CA GLU A 32 2.21 -7.68 -2.43
C GLU A 32 2.92 -7.92 -1.09
N ALA A 33 3.54 -6.90 -0.48
CA ALA A 33 4.15 -7.05 0.84
C ALA A 33 3.09 -7.23 1.93
N ILE A 34 1.98 -6.48 1.85
CA ILE A 34 0.85 -6.63 2.77
C ILE A 34 0.19 -8.01 2.58
N ALA A 35 0.07 -8.46 1.33
CA ALA A 35 -0.46 -9.78 1.02
C ALA A 35 0.45 -10.90 1.55
N SER A 36 1.77 -10.75 1.45
CA SER A 36 2.73 -11.76 1.94
C SER A 36 2.76 -11.84 3.47
N LEU A 37 2.63 -10.71 4.17
CA LEU A 37 2.71 -10.67 5.63
C LEU A 37 1.37 -10.98 6.32
N PHE A 38 0.25 -10.49 5.77
CA PHE A 38 -1.06 -10.55 6.43
C PHE A 38 -2.11 -11.35 5.64
N GLY A 39 -1.76 -11.84 4.44
CA GLY A 39 -2.68 -12.54 3.57
C GLY A 39 -3.86 -11.67 3.09
N LEU A 40 -3.63 -10.35 2.98
CA LEU A 40 -4.61 -9.37 2.51
C LEU A 40 -4.19 -8.81 1.14
N GLY A 41 -4.97 -9.11 0.11
CA GLY A 41 -4.75 -8.61 -1.24
C GLY A 41 -5.13 -7.13 -1.39
N GLU A 42 -4.71 -6.50 -2.50
CA GLU A 42 -5.07 -5.12 -2.84
C GLU A 42 -6.57 -4.79 -2.67
N PRO A 43 -7.54 -5.56 -3.22
CA PRO A 43 -8.95 -5.23 -3.06
C PRO A 43 -9.42 -5.27 -1.60
N GLU A 44 -8.84 -6.15 -0.78
CA GLU A 44 -9.15 -6.25 0.64
C GLU A 44 -8.60 -5.04 1.41
N VAL A 45 -7.35 -4.64 1.14
CA VAL A 45 -6.74 -3.45 1.74
C VAL A 45 -7.50 -2.18 1.36
N ILE A 46 -7.93 -2.05 0.09
CA ILE A 46 -8.75 -0.91 -0.35
C ILE A 46 -10.07 -0.86 0.42
N ALA A 47 -10.74 -2.01 0.60
CA ALA A 47 -11.98 -2.09 1.37
C ALA A 47 -11.78 -1.70 2.85
N ILE A 48 -10.68 -2.14 3.46
CA ILE A 48 -10.30 -1.79 4.83
C ILE A 48 -10.04 -0.28 4.94
N MET A 49 -9.20 0.27 4.06
CA MET A 49 -8.87 1.70 4.08
C MET A 49 -10.09 2.58 3.82
N ARG A 50 -11.04 2.13 2.99
CA ARG A 50 -12.32 2.81 2.79
C ARG A 50 -13.21 2.84 4.02
N TYR A 51 -13.10 1.82 4.88
CA TYR A 51 -13.83 1.78 6.15
C TYR A 51 -13.15 2.63 7.22
N GLN A 52 -11.82 2.64 7.27
CA GLN A 52 -11.05 3.32 8.31
C GLN A 52 -10.85 4.81 8.10
N LEU A 53 -10.79 5.26 6.84
CA LEU A 53 -10.55 6.66 6.52
C LEU A 53 -11.85 7.43 6.31
N LYS A 54 -11.84 8.72 6.65
CA LYS A 54 -12.89 9.65 6.23
C LYS A 54 -12.95 9.70 4.70
N PRO A 55 -14.13 9.94 4.09
CA PRO A 55 -14.29 9.92 2.63
C PRO A 55 -13.30 10.81 1.87
N ASN A 56 -13.00 12.02 2.39
CA ASN A 56 -12.04 12.93 1.76
C ASN A 56 -10.60 12.38 1.81
N SER A 57 -10.18 11.86 2.96
CA SER A 57 -8.86 11.23 3.14
C SER A 57 -8.71 9.99 2.28
N PHE A 58 -9.77 9.17 2.16
CA PHE A 58 -9.78 8.01 1.28
C PHE A 58 -9.60 8.39 -0.19
N ARG A 59 -10.28 9.45 -0.68
CA ARG A 59 -10.09 9.91 -2.06
C ARG A 59 -8.67 10.36 -2.34
N LEU A 60 -8.07 11.14 -1.43
CA LEU A 60 -6.67 11.58 -1.54
C LEU A 60 -5.71 10.39 -1.53
N TRP A 61 -5.90 9.46 -0.58
CA TRP A 61 -5.12 8.23 -0.53
C TRP A 61 -5.25 7.42 -1.82
N ARG A 62 -6.48 7.24 -2.34
CA ARG A 62 -6.71 6.49 -3.58
C ARG A 62 -6.07 7.15 -4.79
N GLN A 63 -6.06 8.48 -4.88
CA GLN A 63 -5.32 9.19 -5.92
C GLN A 63 -3.82 8.88 -5.86
N ARG A 64 -3.22 8.83 -4.66
CA ARG A 64 -1.79 8.47 -4.49
C ARG A 64 -1.50 7.02 -4.87
N VAL A 65 -2.32 6.08 -4.41
CA VAL A 65 -2.03 4.64 -4.60
C VAL A 65 -2.49 4.07 -5.94
N SER A 66 -3.47 4.68 -6.60
CA SER A 66 -4.01 4.21 -7.88
C SER A 66 -3.18 4.63 -9.10
N GLY A 67 -2.26 5.59 -8.94
CA GLY A 67 -1.45 6.14 -10.03
C GLY A 67 -0.23 5.32 -10.44
N ARG A 68 -0.03 4.11 -9.90
CA ARG A 68 1.16 3.27 -10.22
C ARG A 68 0.78 2.00 -10.99
N THR A 69 0.62 2.15 -12.30
CA THR A 69 0.60 1.04 -13.27
C THR A 69 1.95 0.31 -13.39
N THR A 70 3.05 0.86 -12.85
CA THR A 70 4.40 0.27 -12.89
C THR A 70 4.80 -0.46 -11.59
N LYS A 71 3.83 -0.97 -10.83
CA LYS A 71 4.04 -1.62 -9.52
C LYS A 71 4.13 -3.16 -9.58
N HIS A 72 4.17 -3.77 -10.76
CA HIS A 72 4.59 -5.16 -10.87
C HIS A 72 6.11 -5.23 -10.74
N ALA A 73 6.62 -6.09 -9.86
CA ALA A 73 8.05 -6.40 -9.77
C ALA A 73 8.65 -6.77 -11.16
N ALA A 74 7.81 -7.22 -12.10
CA ALA A 74 8.16 -7.53 -13.48
C ALA A 74 8.62 -6.33 -14.35
N LEU A 75 8.33 -5.08 -13.98
CA LEU A 75 8.70 -3.88 -14.77
C LEU A 75 9.84 -3.06 -14.15
N ARG A 76 10.50 -3.55 -13.11
CA ARG A 76 11.66 -2.88 -12.52
C ARG A 76 12.89 -3.11 -13.39
N ALA A 77 13.33 -2.07 -14.10
CA ALA A 77 14.71 -2.03 -14.60
C ALA A 77 15.69 -2.03 -13.40
N PRO A 78 16.80 -2.80 -13.45
CA PRO A 78 17.79 -2.84 -12.36
C PRO A 78 18.47 -1.49 -12.07
N GLU A 79 18.28 -0.51 -12.95
CA GLU A 79 18.85 0.84 -12.84
C GLU A 79 18.23 1.67 -11.70
N VAL A 80 17.03 1.31 -11.23
CA VAL A 80 16.31 1.96 -10.11
C VAL A 80 16.78 1.42 -8.74
N LEU A 81 17.98 0.85 -8.67
CA LEU A 81 18.72 0.63 -7.41
C LEU A 81 19.57 1.85 -7.02
N ARG A 82 19.74 2.84 -7.90
CA ARG A 82 20.49 4.05 -7.56
C ARG A 82 19.63 5.00 -6.75
N GLY A 83 19.90 5.07 -5.45
CA GLY A 83 19.41 6.14 -4.56
C GLY A 83 20.00 7.52 -4.87
N TYR A 84 20.48 7.77 -6.10
CA TYR A 84 21.20 8.97 -6.47
C TYR A 84 20.90 9.36 -7.92
N CYS A 85 20.72 10.67 -8.16
CA CYS A 85 20.49 11.21 -9.49
C CYS A 85 21.76 11.09 -10.36
N PRO A 86 21.68 10.64 -11.64
CA PRO A 86 22.86 10.43 -12.49
C PRO A 86 23.69 11.71 -12.74
N THR A 87 23.12 12.90 -12.51
CA THR A 87 23.83 14.19 -12.64
C THR A 87 24.47 14.69 -11.35
N GLN A 88 24.32 13.95 -10.24
CA GLN A 88 24.68 14.44 -8.91
C GLN A 88 26.16 14.29 -8.56
N TYR A 89 26.93 13.56 -9.37
CA TYR A 89 28.39 13.66 -9.36
C TYR A 89 28.84 14.44 -10.59
N LYS A 90 28.82 15.77 -10.48
CA LYS A 90 29.63 16.64 -11.34
C LYS A 90 30.83 17.08 -10.51
N ARG A 91 31.99 16.57 -10.97
CA ARG A 91 33.41 16.92 -10.71
C ARG A 91 33.73 17.79 -9.50
#